data_AF-A0A0E3LNI0-F1
#
_entry.id   AF-A0A0E3LNI0-F1
#
_cell.length_a   1.000
_cell.length_b   1.000
_cell.length_c   1.000
_cell.angle_alpha   90.00
_cell.angle_beta   90.00
_cell.angle_gamma   90.00
#
_symmetry.space_group_name_H-M   'P 1'
#
loop_
_entity.id
_entity.type
_entity.pdbx_description
1 polymer ?
#
loop_
_entity_poly.entity_id
_entity_poly.type
_entity_poly.pdbx_seq_one_letter_code
_entity_poly.pdbx_strand_id
1 'polypeptide(L)'
;MTIGLRHHRTKKKRTDNVESVPNINYRYLVAFIYPITATIKPFLAKKGHTSEGVEKMYQAWFKAITLQVTLWSYPYVRQGDF
;
A
#
# COMPACT_ATOMS: atom_id res chain seq x y z
N MET A 1 0.29 3.88 11.67
CA MET A 1 -0.69 4.90 11.20
C MET A 1 -0.07 6.13 10.51
N THR A 2 1.24 6.37 10.59
CA THR A 2 1.88 7.56 9.98
C THR A 2 1.82 7.61 8.45
N ILE A 3 1.90 6.47 7.77
CA ILE A 3 1.97 6.42 6.29
C ILE A 3 0.65 6.83 5.63
N GLY A 4 -0.50 6.36 6.14
CA GLY A 4 -1.82 6.76 5.64
C GLY A 4 -2.01 8.28 5.70
N LEU A 5 -1.55 8.93 6.78
CA LEU A 5 -1.59 10.40 6.91
C LEU A 5 -0.71 11.12 5.88
N ARG A 6 0.39 10.52 5.42
CA ARG A 6 1.26 11.11 4.38
C ARG A 6 0.67 11.00 2.98
N HIS A 7 -0.25 10.07 2.75
CA HIS A 7 -1.05 10.01 1.52
C HIS A 7 -2.26 10.96 1.59
N HIS A 8 -2.88 11.05 2.77
CA HIS A 8 -4.02 11.92 3.04
C HIS A 8 -3.60 13.39 3.18
N ARG A 9 -4.54 14.32 2.93
CA ARG A 9 -4.31 15.76 3.11
C ARG A 9 -3.77 16.18 4.48
N THR A 10 -3.96 15.36 5.52
CA THR A 10 -3.49 15.65 6.88
C THR A 10 -1.97 15.87 6.95
N LYS A 11 -1.17 15.06 6.26
CA LYS A 11 0.31 15.20 6.27
C LYS A 11 0.96 15.10 4.89
N LYS A 12 0.21 14.96 3.78
CA LYS A 12 0.80 15.00 2.44
C LYS A 12 1.62 16.28 2.27
N LYS A 13 2.78 16.16 1.61
CA LYS A 13 3.76 17.23 1.32
C LYS A 13 4.62 17.71 2.48
N ARG A 14 4.20 17.44 3.73
CA ARG A 14 4.90 17.97 4.91
C ARG A 14 6.21 17.25 5.22
N THR A 15 6.31 15.97 4.87
CA THR A 15 7.53 15.20 5.15
C THR A 15 8.73 15.70 4.35
N ASP A 16 8.52 16.05 3.09
CA ASP A 16 9.59 16.45 2.17
C ASP A 16 9.60 17.96 1.89
N ASN A 17 8.69 18.73 2.52
CA ASN A 17 8.50 20.16 2.34
C ASN A 17 8.37 20.59 0.86
N VAL A 18 7.46 19.95 0.12
CA VAL A 18 7.28 20.17 -1.33
C VAL A 18 5.93 20.79 -1.69
N GLU A 19 5.87 21.48 -2.82
CA GLU A 19 4.59 21.86 -3.43
C GLU A 19 4.08 20.77 -4.38
N SER A 20 2.83 20.35 -4.19
CA SER A 20 2.22 19.25 -4.94
C SER A 20 0.71 19.24 -4.73
N VAL A 21 0.01 18.30 -5.36
CA VAL A 21 -1.41 18.02 -5.12
C VAL A 21 -1.67 17.74 -3.64
N PRO A 22 -2.82 18.18 -3.09
CA PRO A 22 -3.06 18.16 -1.65
C PRO A 22 -3.43 16.78 -1.08
N ASN A 23 -3.99 15.88 -1.89
CA ASN A 23 -4.52 14.59 -1.44
C ASN A 23 -4.35 13.51 -2.51
N ILE A 24 -4.07 12.28 -2.10
CA ILE A 24 -4.23 11.10 -2.98
C ILE A 24 -5.60 10.49 -2.67
N ASN A 25 -6.47 10.38 -3.67
CA ASN A 25 -7.81 9.84 -3.44
C ASN A 25 -7.77 8.35 -3.06
N TYR A 26 -8.50 7.96 -2.02
CA TYR A 26 -8.44 6.60 -1.45
C TYR A 26 -8.72 5.49 -2.48
N ARG A 27 -9.56 5.75 -3.49
CA ARG A 27 -9.80 4.81 -4.60
C ARG A 27 -8.51 4.30 -5.25
N TYR A 28 -7.47 5.12 -5.32
CA TYR A 28 -6.19 4.75 -5.91
C TYR A 28 -5.34 3.92 -4.95
N LEU A 29 -5.42 4.14 -3.64
CA LEU A 29 -4.72 3.31 -2.66
C LEU A 29 -5.24 1.86 -2.71
N VAL A 30 -6.56 1.68 -2.77
CA VAL A 30 -7.20 0.37 -2.93
C VAL A 30 -6.82 -0.25 -4.28
N ALA A 31 -6.95 0.51 -5.37
CA ALA A 31 -6.57 0.02 -6.70
C ALA A 31 -5.10 -0.40 -6.78
N PHE A 32 -4.22 0.25 -6.01
CA PHE A 32 -2.77 -0.02 -6.02
C PHE A 32 -2.35 -1.29 -5.29
N ILE A 33 -3.24 -1.94 -4.55
CA ILE A 33 -2.98 -3.28 -3.99
C ILE A 33 -2.58 -4.24 -5.13
N TYR A 34 -3.29 -4.22 -6.26
CA TYR A 34 -3.00 -5.08 -7.40
C TYR A 34 -1.62 -4.83 -8.03
N PRO A 35 -1.29 -3.64 -8.56
CA PRO A 35 -0.01 -3.42 -9.24
C PRO A 35 1.19 -3.59 -8.31
N ILE A 36 1.09 -3.21 -7.02
CA ILE A 36 2.18 -3.44 -6.05
C ILE A 36 2.41 -4.94 -5.85
N THR A 37 1.34 -5.73 -5.80
CA THR A 37 1.42 -7.18 -5.66
C THR A 37 1.94 -7.82 -6.95
N ALA A 38 1.34 -7.53 -8.11
CA ALA A 38 1.74 -8.10 -9.39
C ALA A 38 3.22 -7.81 -9.74
N THR A 39 3.71 -6.62 -9.40
CA THR A 39 5.09 -6.21 -9.68
C THR A 39 6.13 -7.02 -8.92
N ILE A 40 5.84 -7.53 -7.70
CA ILE A 40 6.85 -8.21 -6.88
C ILE A 40 7.16 -9.64 -7.35
N LYS A 41 6.20 -10.31 -8.01
CA LYS A 41 6.30 -11.76 -8.32
C LYS A 41 7.57 -12.15 -9.09
N PRO A 42 7.97 -11.42 -10.16
CA PRO A 42 9.21 -11.73 -10.86
C PRO A 42 10.46 -11.55 -10.00
N PHE A 43 10.44 -10.66 -9.00
CA PHE A 43 11.58 -10.46 -8.10
C PHE A 43 11.70 -11.57 -7.06
N LEU A 44 10.57 -12.06 -6.54
CA LEU A 44 10.54 -13.21 -5.62
C LEU A 44 11.12 -14.48 -6.25
N ALA A 45 10.96 -14.64 -7.57
CA ALA A 45 11.46 -15.80 -8.31
C ALA A 45 12.98 -15.76 -8.59
N LYS A 46 13.66 -14.62 -8.42
CA LYS A 46 15.07 -14.44 -8.87
C LYS A 46 16.13 -15.12 -8.00
N LYS A 47 15.76 -15.75 -6.89
CA LYS A 47 16.72 -16.26 -5.88
C LYS A 47 16.77 -17.80 -5.80
N GLY A 48 16.25 -18.51 -6.81
CA GLY A 48 16.36 -19.97 -6.90
C GLY A 48 15.41 -20.75 -5.99
N HIS A 49 14.36 -20.11 -5.47
CA HIS A 49 13.30 -20.79 -4.71
C HIS A 49 12.42 -21.64 -5.63
N THR A 50 11.81 -22.69 -5.07
CA THR A 50 10.79 -23.47 -5.78
C THR A 50 9.58 -22.61 -6.13
N SER A 51 8.85 -22.96 -7.19
CA SER A 51 7.63 -22.25 -7.58
C SER A 51 6.60 -22.19 -6.46
N GLU A 52 6.48 -23.26 -5.65
CA GLU A 52 5.62 -23.29 -4.47
C GLU A 52 6.07 -22.28 -3.39
N GLY A 53 7.39 -22.21 -3.12
CA GLY A 53 7.96 -21.24 -2.19
C GLY A 53 7.73 -19.79 -2.65
N VAL A 54 7.90 -19.52 -3.94
CA VAL A 54 7.61 -18.21 -4.55
C VAL A 54 6.14 -17.86 -4.41
N GLU A 55 5.23 -18.80 -4.63
CA GLU A 55 3.79 -18.56 -4.48
C GLU A 55 3.42 -18.24 -3.02
N LYS A 56 3.99 -18.96 -2.03
CA LYS A 56 3.78 -18.65 -0.60
C LYS A 56 4.24 -17.24 -0.25
N MET A 57 5.42 -16.83 -0.74
CA MET A 57 5.94 -15.47 -0.53
C MET A 57 5.05 -14.41 -1.20
N TYR A 58 4.59 -14.69 -2.43
CA TYR A 58 3.69 -13.80 -3.16
C TYR A 58 2.35 -13.60 -2.42
N GLN A 59 1.76 -14.68 -1.91
CA GLN A 59 0.54 -14.60 -1.10
C GLN A 59 0.76 -13.89 0.23
N ALA A 60 1.91 -14.10 0.89
CA ALA A 60 2.26 -13.36 2.10
C ALA A 60 2.37 -11.86 1.83
N TRP A 61 3.02 -11.47 0.73
CA TRP A 61 3.13 -10.08 0.29
C TRP A 61 1.75 -9.48 -0.01
N PHE A 62 0.90 -10.18 -0.76
CA PHE A 62 -0.45 -9.72 -1.08
C PHE A 62 -1.27 -9.43 0.19
N LYS A 63 -1.24 -10.35 1.16
CA LYS A 63 -1.89 -10.17 2.47
C LYS A 63 -1.35 -8.96 3.22
N ALA A 64 -0.02 -8.79 3.25
CA ALA A 64 0.63 -7.69 3.94
C ALA A 64 0.31 -6.31 3.31
N ILE A 65 0.27 -6.21 1.98
CA ILE A 65 -0.12 -4.97 1.30
C ILE A 65 -1.60 -4.67 1.54
N THR A 66 -2.47 -5.67 1.45
CA THR A 66 -3.91 -5.51 1.73
C THR A 66 -4.13 -5.00 3.15
N LEU A 67 -3.51 -5.65 4.15
CA LEU A 67 -3.57 -5.22 5.55
C LEU A 67 -3.12 -3.77 5.73
N GLN A 68 -1.99 -3.38 5.12
CA GLN A 68 -1.48 -2.03 5.24
C GLN A 68 -2.41 -0.99 4.61
N VAL A 69 -2.94 -1.24 3.42
CA VAL A 69 -3.88 -0.32 2.76
C VAL A 69 -5.16 -0.17 3.56
N THR A 70 -5.68 -1.27 4.15
CA THR A 70 -6.80 -1.21 5.09
C THR A 70 -6.49 -0.27 6.26
N LEU A 71 -5.33 -0.43 6.91
CA LEU A 71 -4.92 0.44 8.02
C LEU A 71 -4.70 1.90 7.59
N TRP A 72 -4.28 2.13 6.35
CA TRP A 72 -4.06 3.47 5.80
C TRP A 72 -5.37 4.17 5.39
N SER A 73 -6.49 3.45 5.39
CA SER A 73 -7.81 4.01 5.14
C SER A 73 -8.34 4.85 6.30
N TYR A 74 -7.83 4.65 7.52
CA TYR A 74 -8.27 5.33 8.74
C TYR A 74 -8.49 6.85 8.60
N PRO A 75 -7.54 7.64 8.07
CA PRO A 75 -7.75 9.09 7.92
C PRO A 75 -8.70 9.50 6.77
N TYR A 76 -9.14 8.56 5.93
CA TYR A 76 -10.07 8.79 4.83
C TYR A 76 -11.51 8.45 5.18
N VAL A 77 -11.70 7.50 6.09
CA VAL A 77 -13.00 7.03 6.53
C VAL A 77 -13.57 8.00 7.57
N ARG A 78 -14.90 8.14 7.60
CA ARG A 78 -15.58 8.99 8.58
C ARG A 78 -15.33 8.44 9.98
N GLN A 79 -15.31 9.33 10.96
CA GLN A 79 -15.14 8.94 12.35
C GLN A 79 -16.28 7.99 12.77
N GLY A 80 -15.94 6.84 13.34
CA GLY A 80 -16.89 5.80 13.71
C GLY A 80 -17.17 4.76 12.62
N ASP A 81 -16.72 4.99 11.38
CA ASP A 81 -17.03 4.12 10.22
C ASP A 81 -15.81 3.30 9.74
N PHE A 82 -14.69 3.31 10.49
CA PHE A 82 -13.45 2.60 10.11
C PHE A 82 -13.53 1.10 10.36
#